data_AF-A0A2T0BGC7-F1
#
_entry.id   AF-A0A2T0BGC7-F1
#
_cell.length_a   1.000
_cell.length_b   1.000
_cell.length_c   1.000
_cell.angle_alpha   90.00
_cell.angle_beta   90.00
_cell.angle_gamma   90.00
#
_symmetry.space_group_name_H-M   'P 1'
#
loop_
_entity.id
_entity.type
_entity.pdbx_description
1 polymer ?
#
loop_
_entity_poly.entity_id
_entity_poly.type
_entity_poly.pdbx_seq_one_letter_code
_entity_poly.pdbx_strand_id
1 'polypeptide(L)' 'MLDISILFKIGGAGIVLVILDKVLKSAGKDDIAAITNIAGVVIILIMLISLINDLFNSVKTMFLF' A
#
# COMPACT_ATOMS: atom_id res chain seq x y z
N MET A 1 -1.27 -15.64 16.01
CA MET A 1 -1.26 -16.13 14.62
C MET A 1 -0.67 -15.01 13.78
N LEU A 2 0.55 -15.19 13.29
CA LEU A 2 1.37 -14.14 12.67
C LEU A 2 0.67 -13.50 11.45
N ASP A 3 0.42 -12.18 11.55
CA ASP A 3 0.59 -11.05 10.62
C ASP A 3 0.57 -11.22 9.08
N ILE A 4 0.07 -12.33 8.55
CA ILE A 4 -0.19 -12.50 7.11
C ILE A 4 -1.24 -11.48 6.61
N SER A 5 -2.09 -10.97 7.51
CA SER A 5 -3.07 -9.92 7.22
C SER A 5 -2.42 -8.66 6.63
N ILE A 6 -1.22 -8.29 7.08
CA ILE A 6 -0.46 -7.13 6.55
C ILE A 6 0.01 -7.40 5.12
N LEU A 7 0.56 -8.60 4.87
CA LEU A 7 0.98 -9.02 3.54
C LEU A 7 -0.20 -9.07 2.56
N PHE A 8 -1.37 -9.54 3.00
CA PHE A 8 -2.60 -9.50 2.20
C PHE A 8 -3.11 -8.08 1.95
N LYS A 9 -2.99 -7.17 2.93
CA LYS A 9 -3.41 -5.77 2.76
C LYS A 9 -2.59 -5.06 1.69
N ILE A 10 -1.26 -5.17 1.77
CA ILE A 10 -0.35 -4.51 0.82
C ILE A 10 -0.39 -5.23 -0.54
N GLY A 11 -0.32 -6.56 -0.55
CA GLY A 11 -0.39 -7.37 -1.76
C GLY A 11 -1.71 -7.22 -2.49
N GLY A 12 -2.83 -7.20 -1.76
CA GLY A 12 -4.16 -6.97 -2.31
C GLY A 12 -4.31 -5.58 -2.94
N ALA A 13 -3.82 -4.53 -2.28
CA ALA A 13 -3.77 -3.19 -2.87
C ALA A 13 -2.93 -3.17 -4.17
N GLY A 14 -1.80 -3.87 -4.21
CA GLY A 14 -0.98 -4.03 -5.41
C GLY A 14 -1.72 -4.71 -6.56
N ILE A 15 -2.44 -5.81 -6.30
CA ILE A 15 -3.25 -6.50 -7.31
C ILE A 15 -4.33 -5.56 -7.88
N VAL A 16 -5.03 -4.84 -7.02
CA VAL A 16 -6.08 -3.88 -7.45
C VAL A 16 -5.49 -2.78 -8.32
N LEU A 17 -4.33 -2.23 -7.98
CA LEU A 17 -3.65 -1.22 -8.80
C LEU A 17 -3.29 -1.75 -10.18
N VAL A 18 -2.74 -2.96 -10.26
CA VAL A 18 -2.41 -3.59 -11.56
C VAL A 18 -3.65 -3.82 -12.41
N ILE A 19 -4.76 -4.23 -11.80
CA ILE A 19 -6.03 -4.40 -12.51
C ILE A 19 -6.54 -3.04 -13.01
N LEU A 20 -6.51 -2.01 -12.17
CA LEU A 20 -6.92 -0.65 -12.56
C LEU A 20 -6.07 -0.09 -13.71
N ASP A 21 -4.76 -0.26 -13.67
CA ASP A 21 -3.86 0.16 -14.76
C ASP A 21 -4.23 -0.52 -16.08
N LYS A 22 -4.43 -1.84 -16.07
CA LYS A 22 -4.83 -2.60 -17.27
C LYS A 22 -6.19 -2.14 -17.80
N VAL A 23 -7.16 -1.89 -16.92
CA VAL A 23 -8.50 -1.43 -17.31
C VAL A 23 -8.45 -0.03 -17.91
N LEU A 24 -7.70 0.90 -17.31
CA LEU A 24 -7.57 2.27 -17.80
C LEU A 24 -6.85 2.35 -19.14
N LYS A 25 -5.77 1.58 -19.31
CA LYS A 25 -5.08 1.44 -20.61
C LYS A 25 -5.97 0.81 -21.67
N SER A 26 -6.72 -0.24 -21.32
CA SER A 26 -7.68 -0.87 -22.23
C SER A 26 -8.82 0.08 -22.64
N ALA A 27 -9.11 1.11 -21.84
CA ALA A 27 -10.09 2.15 -22.15
C ALA A 27 -9.49 3.32 -22.96
N GLY A 28 -8.21 3.25 -23.36
CA GLY A 28 -7.50 4.31 -24.08
C GLY A 28 -7.15 5.53 -23.20
N LYS A 29 -7.14 5.38 -21.88
CA LYS A 29 -6.87 6.47 -20.92
C LYS A 29 -5.47 6.32 -20.30
N ASP A 30 -4.45 6.29 -21.13
CA ASP A 30 -3.06 6.03 -20.71
C ASP A 30 -2.53 7.07 -19.72
N ASP A 31 -2.85 8.36 -19.92
CA ASP A 31 -2.44 9.43 -19.01
C ASP A 31 -3.03 9.24 -17.60
N ILE A 32 -4.29 8.81 -17.53
CA ILE A 32 -4.97 8.55 -16.25
C ILE A 32 -4.40 7.29 -15.60
N ALA A 33 -4.06 6.26 -16.38
CA ALA A 33 -3.39 5.06 -15.88
C ALA A 33 -2.05 5.41 -15.24
N ALA A 34 -1.25 6.27 -15.88
CA ALA A 34 0.04 6.73 -15.34
C ALA A 34 -0.13 7.47 -14.00
N ILE A 35 -1.05 8.43 -13.92
CA ILE A 35 -1.35 9.16 -12.68
C ILE A 35 -1.85 8.22 -11.58
N THR A 36 -2.68 7.23 -11.94
CA THR A 36 -3.23 6.25 -11.00
C THR A 36 -2.14 5.35 -10.42
N ASN A 37 -1.14 4.94 -11.21
CA ASN A 37 0.00 4.17 -10.70
C ASN A 37 0.82 4.98 -9.70
N ILE A 38 1.09 6.25 -9.98
CA ILE A 38 1.82 7.13 -9.06
C ILE A 38 1.04 7.28 -7.75
N ALA A 39 -0.27 7.56 -7.83
CA ALA A 39 -1.13 7.64 -6.66
C ALA A 39 -1.16 6.32 -5.87
N GLY A 40 -1.21 5.19 -6.57
CA GLY A 40 -1.16 3.85 -5.99
C GLY A 40 0.12 3.59 -5.19
N VAL A 41 1.27 3.96 -5.75
CA VAL A 41 2.56 3.86 -5.04
C VAL A 41 2.55 4.74 -3.79
N VAL A 42 2.07 5.98 -3.88
CA VAL A 42 1.98 6.89 -2.72
C VAL A 42 1.09 6.29 -1.62
N ILE A 43 -0.06 5.71 -1.97
CA ILE A 43 -0.95 5.05 -1.01
C ILE A 43 -0.23 3.89 -0.31
N ILE A 44 0.52 3.07 -1.05
CA ILE A 44 1.31 1.97 -0.47
C ILE A 44 2.36 2.51 0.50
N LEU A 45 3.06 3.58 0.13
CA LEU A 45 4.04 4.21 1.02
C LEU A 45 3.41 4.73 2.32
N ILE A 46 2.21 5.33 2.25
CA ILE A 46 1.47 5.78 3.44
C ILE A 46 1.12 4.59 4.35
N MET A 47 0.69 3.46 3.77
CA MET A 47 0.43 2.24 4.54
C MET A 47 1.69 1.74 5.24
N LEU A 48 2.86 1.78 4.58
CA LEU A 48 4.14 1.40 5.18
C LEU A 48 4.54 2.33 6.33
N ILE A 49 4.32 3.64 6.20
CA ILE A 49 4.60 4.61 7.28
C ILE A 49 3.79 4.27 8.53
N SER A 50 2.51 3.92 8.39
CA SER A 50 1.68 3.51 9.53
C SER A 50 2.25 2.29 10.23
N LEU A 51 2.71 1.29 9.47
CA LEU A 51 3.31 0.08 10.04
C LEU A 51 4.61 0.40 10.80
N ILE A 52 5.45 1.26 10.23
CA ILE A 52 6.67 1.71 10.88
C ILE A 52 6.33 2.43 12.20
N ASN A 53 5.32 3.30 12.20
CA ASN A 53 4.86 3.99 13.40
C ASN A 53 4.39 3.01 14.49
N ASP A 54 3.64 1.97 14.12
CA ASP A 54 3.18 0.94 15.05
C ASP A 54 4.35 0.15 15.65
N LEU A 55 5.38 -0.15 14.85
CA LEU A 55 6.62 -0.76 15.34
C LEU A 55 7.35 0.18 16.30
N PHE A 56 7.50 1.46 15.96
CA PHE A 56 8.14 2.44 16.84
C PHE A 56 7.40 2.61 18.16
N ASN A 57 6.06 2.64 18.13
CA ASN A 57 5.26 2.70 19.35
C ASN A 57 5.43 1.43 20.20
N SER A 58 5.46 0.26 19.58
CA SER A 58 5.70 -1.01 20.27
C SER A 58 7.06 -1.02 20.98
N VAL A 59 8.11 -0.56 20.28
CA VAL A 59 9.46 -0.40 20.85
C VAL A 59 9.43 0.60 22.01
N LYS A 60 8.84 1.79 21.80
CA LYS A 60 8.76 2.84 22.83
C LYS A 60 8.05 2.35 24.09
N THR A 61 6.98 1.57 23.94
CA THR A 61 6.25 0.96 25.05
C THR A 61 7.13 -0.03 25.83
N MET A 62 7.95 -0.84 25.15
CA MET A 62 8.89 -1.74 25.84
C MET A 62 9.97 -1.02 26.66
N PHE A 63 10.40 0.17 26.24
CA PHE A 63 11.45 0.94 26.92
C PHE A 63 10.93 1.94 27.97
N LEU A 64 9.62 2.22 28.01
CA LEU A 64 8.98 3.11 28.98
C LEU A 64 8.29 2.37 30.15
N PHE A 65 8.46 1.05 30.24
CA PHE A 65 8.11 0.26 31.44
C PHE A 65 9.28 0.18 32.41
#